data_AF-A0A7Z8E1I4-F1
#
_entry.id   AF-A0A7Z8E1I4-F1
#
_cell.length_a   1.000
_cell.length_b   1.000
_cell.length_c   1.000
_cell.angle_alpha   90.00
_cell.angle_beta   90.00
_cell.angle_gamma   90.00
#
_symmetry.space_group_name_H-M   'P 1'
#
loop_
_entity.id
_entity.type
_entity.pdbx_description
1 polymer ?
#
loop_
_entity_poly.entity_id
_entity_poly.type
_entity_poly.pdbx_seq_one_letter_code
_entity_poly.pdbx_strand_id
1 'polypeptide(L)'
;ATTLNEYREYIEKDSALERRFQKVGVSEPDVENTISILRGLKERYEVYHGVRIQDRALVAAAELSDRYITDRFLPDKAIDLVDQACATIRTEMGSNPTELDQVNRRVMQLEIEESALKNESDNASKHRLEELQEELSNEKEKQSSLKSRV
;
A
#
# COMPACT_ATOMS: atom_id res chain seq x y z
N ALA A 1 13.61 -8.12 26.73
CA ALA A 1 14.80 -8.06 25.86
C ALA A 1 15.32 -6.62 25.87
N THR A 2 16.63 -6.42 25.78
CA THR A 2 17.27 -5.10 25.88
C THR A 2 18.50 -5.08 24.97
N THR A 3 18.97 -3.90 24.61
CA THR A 3 20.19 -3.76 23.81
C THR A 3 21.44 -4.05 24.65
N LEU A 4 22.56 -4.30 23.97
CA LEU A 4 23.85 -4.49 24.64
C LEU A 4 24.25 -3.29 25.50
N ASN A 5 23.94 -2.08 25.03
CA ASN A 5 24.31 -0.84 25.71
C ASN A 5 23.51 -0.65 26.99
N GLU A 6 22.19 -0.89 26.94
CA GLU A 6 21.33 -0.87 28.12
C GLU A 6 21.72 -1.97 29.13
N TYR A 7 22.06 -3.18 28.66
CA TYR A 7 22.56 -4.24 29.54
C TYR A 7 23.83 -3.80 30.30
N ARG A 8 24.79 -3.20 29.60
CA ARG A 8 26.03 -2.64 30.19
C ARG A 8 25.74 -1.52 31.19
N GLU A 9 24.76 -0.68 30.90
CA GLU A 9 24.46 0.47 31.73
C GLU A 9 23.77 0.09 33.04
N TYR A 10 22.82 -0.86 32.98
CA TYR A 10 21.88 -1.12 34.08
C TYR A 10 22.06 -2.48 34.78
N ILE A 11 22.60 -3.49 34.10
CA ILE A 11 22.70 -4.85 34.67
C ILE A 11 24.15 -5.19 35.02
N GLU A 12 25.08 -4.95 34.11
CA GLU A 12 26.50 -5.33 34.28
C GLU A 12 27.19 -4.60 35.44
N LYS A 13 26.72 -3.41 35.81
CA LYS A 13 27.26 -2.64 36.94
C LYS A 13 26.86 -3.19 38.31
N ASP A 14 25.79 -3.99 38.39
CA ASP A 14 25.29 -4.57 39.64
C ASP A 14 25.65 -6.06 39.72
N SER A 15 26.63 -6.37 40.57
CA SER A 15 27.13 -7.75 40.76
C SER A 15 26.07 -8.73 41.27
N ALA A 16 25.01 -8.26 41.95
CA ALA A 16 23.93 -9.10 42.40
C ALA A 16 23.02 -9.52 41.24
N LEU A 17 22.82 -8.63 40.25
CA LEU A 17 22.06 -8.91 39.04
C LEU A 17 22.90 -9.72 38.05
N GLU A 18 24.14 -9.32 37.78
CA GLU A 18 25.03 -9.97 36.81
C GLU A 18 25.12 -11.48 37.04
N ARG A 19 25.31 -11.93 38.29
CA ARG A 19 25.39 -13.35 38.64
C ARG A 19 24.06 -14.13 38.51
N ARG A 20 22.94 -13.45 38.30
CA ARG A 20 21.59 -14.03 38.16
C ARG A 20 21.10 -14.02 36.71
N PHE A 21 21.71 -13.24 35.83
CA PHE A 21 21.32 -13.13 34.44
C PHE A 21 22.37 -13.75 33.52
N GLN A 22 21.96 -14.77 32.76
CA GLN A 22 22.76 -15.29 31.65
C GLN A 22 22.45 -14.47 30.39
N LYS A 23 23.49 -13.92 29.76
CA LYS A 23 23.35 -13.23 28.48
C LYS A 23 23.15 -14.25 27.35
N VAL A 24 22.09 -14.04 26.58
CA VAL A 24 21.84 -14.73 25.30
C VAL A 24 21.91 -13.67 24.20
N GLY A 25 22.92 -13.76 23.33
CA GLY A 25 23.06 -12.86 22.20
C GLY A 25 22.08 -13.23 21.09
N VAL A 26 21.33 -12.25 20.61
CA VAL A 26 20.48 -12.38 19.43
C VAL A 26 21.03 -11.44 18.38
N SER A 27 21.63 -11.99 17.33
CA SER A 27 22.13 -11.22 16.20
C SER A 27 21.02 -11.01 15.16
N GLU A 28 21.21 -9.99 14.33
CA GLU A 28 20.43 -9.82 13.11
C GLU A 28 20.51 -11.09 12.24
N PRO A 29 19.39 -11.59 11.69
CA PRO A 29 19.41 -12.67 10.71
C PRO A 29 19.98 -12.21 9.38
N ASP A 30 20.62 -13.12 8.65
CA ASP A 30 20.97 -12.87 7.25
C ASP A 30 19.72 -12.84 6.34
N VAL A 31 19.96 -12.53 5.06
CA VAL A 31 18.91 -12.44 4.04
C VAL A 31 18.17 -13.77 3.89
N GLU A 32 18.87 -14.91 3.85
CA GLU A 32 18.24 -16.23 3.67
C GLU A 32 17.34 -16.62 4.85
N ASN A 33 17.80 -16.37 6.08
CA ASN A 33 17.02 -16.58 7.28
C ASN A 33 15.82 -15.62 7.31
N THR A 34 15.98 -14.38 6.88
CA THR A 34 14.86 -13.43 6.76
C THR A 34 13.81 -13.89 5.76
N ILE A 35 14.22 -14.41 4.59
CA ILE A 35 13.30 -15.00 3.62
C ILE A 35 12.52 -16.16 4.25
N SER A 36 13.19 -17.01 5.04
CA SER A 36 12.55 -18.13 5.73
C SER A 36 11.54 -17.66 6.80
N ILE A 37 11.88 -16.61 7.55
CA ILE A 37 10.97 -15.95 8.51
C ILE A 37 9.74 -15.39 7.78
N LEU A 38 9.95 -14.65 6.68
CA LEU A 38 8.86 -14.09 5.87
C LEU A 38 7.95 -15.18 5.31
N ARG A 39 8.50 -16.30 4.83
CA ARG A 39 7.73 -17.45 4.37
C ARG A 39 6.89 -18.07 5.48
N GLY A 40 7.42 -18.13 6.71
CA GLY A 40 6.67 -18.58 7.89
C GLY A 40 5.54 -17.64 8.30
N LEU A 41 5.68 -16.33 8.03
CA LEU A 41 4.65 -15.32 8.32
C LEU A 41 3.63 -15.14 7.19
N LYS A 42 3.97 -15.59 5.98
CA LYS A 42 3.22 -15.35 4.74
C LYS A 42 1.71 -15.60 4.89
N GLU A 43 1.32 -16.79 5.33
CA GLU A 43 -0.09 -17.19 5.40
C GLU A 43 -0.89 -16.25 6.33
N ARG A 44 -0.30 -15.86 7.46
CA ARG A 44 -0.92 -14.95 8.41
C ARG A 44 -1.15 -13.56 7.80
N TYR A 45 -0.20 -13.06 7.02
CA TYR A 45 -0.30 -11.75 6.35
C TYR A 45 -1.30 -11.79 5.19
N GLU A 46 -1.27 -12.85 4.38
CA GLU A 46 -2.24 -13.06 3.31
C GLU A 46 -3.67 -13.06 3.85
N VAL A 47 -3.93 -13.79 4.95
CA VAL A 47 -5.24 -13.82 5.60
C VAL A 47 -5.63 -12.46 6.20
N TYR A 48 -4.71 -11.79 6.90
CA TYR A 48 -5.00 -10.50 7.54
C TYR A 48 -5.34 -9.40 6.52
N HIS A 49 -4.58 -9.33 5.43
CA HIS A 49 -4.76 -8.31 4.39
C HIS A 49 -5.75 -8.71 3.30
N GLY A 50 -6.08 -10.00 3.18
CA GLY A 50 -6.95 -10.50 2.10
C GLY A 50 -6.28 -10.48 0.73
N VAL A 51 -4.96 -10.61 0.68
CA VAL A 51 -4.15 -10.58 -0.56
C VAL A 51 -3.35 -11.86 -0.72
N ARG A 52 -2.76 -12.09 -1.90
CA ARG A 52 -1.79 -13.16 -2.13
C ARG A 52 -0.39 -12.60 -2.33
N ILE A 53 0.57 -13.15 -1.60
CA ILE A 53 1.97 -12.75 -1.61
C ILE A 53 2.77 -13.78 -2.42
N GLN A 54 3.36 -13.34 -3.52
CA GLN A 54 4.22 -14.19 -4.34
C GLN A 54 5.56 -14.41 -3.63
N ASP A 55 6.15 -15.61 -3.74
CA ASP A 55 7.42 -15.90 -3.07
C ASP A 55 8.55 -14.95 -3.51
N ARG A 56 8.59 -14.60 -4.81
CA ARG A 56 9.52 -13.60 -5.35
C ARG A 56 9.40 -12.22 -4.68
N ALA A 57 8.21 -11.86 -4.18
CA ALA A 57 8.02 -10.60 -3.47
C ALA A 57 8.67 -10.63 -2.08
N LEU A 58 8.66 -11.79 -1.40
CA LEU A 58 9.35 -11.99 -0.13
C LEU A 58 10.87 -11.91 -0.30
N VAL A 59 11.40 -12.55 -1.34
CA VAL A 59 12.82 -12.48 -1.71
C VAL A 59 13.23 -11.04 -1.99
N ALA A 60 12.47 -10.33 -2.84
CA ALA A 60 12.73 -8.94 -3.16
C ALA A 60 12.66 -8.03 -1.91
N ALA A 61 11.68 -8.24 -1.03
CA ALA A 61 11.57 -7.47 0.21
C ALA A 61 12.80 -7.65 1.11
N ALA A 62 13.30 -8.88 1.26
CA ALA A 62 14.50 -9.17 2.05
C ALA A 62 15.76 -8.54 1.41
N GLU A 63 16.02 -8.80 0.13
CA GLU A 63 17.23 -8.31 -0.56
C GLU A 63 17.27 -6.77 -0.69
N LEU A 64 16.14 -6.15 -1.04
CA LEU A 64 16.08 -4.70 -1.26
C LEU A 64 16.11 -3.94 0.07
N SER A 65 15.43 -4.43 1.12
CA SER A 65 15.51 -3.80 2.43
C SER A 65 16.90 -3.93 3.04
N ASP A 66 17.57 -5.09 2.85
CA ASP A 66 18.94 -5.26 3.30
C ASP A 66 19.89 -4.26 2.63
N ARG A 67 19.77 -4.14 1.30
CA ARG A 67 20.66 -3.30 0.49
C ARG A 67 20.43 -1.80 0.65
N TYR A 68 19.19 -1.35 0.77
CA TYR A 68 18.85 0.07 0.64
C TYR A 68 18.35 0.73 1.92
N ILE A 69 17.91 -0.05 2.91
CA ILE A 69 17.47 0.48 4.21
C ILE A 69 18.54 0.15 5.25
N THR A 70 19.50 1.08 5.40
CA THR A 70 20.72 0.87 6.20
C THR A 70 20.60 1.31 7.66
N ASP A 71 19.55 2.04 8.01
CA ASP A 71 19.26 2.56 9.35
C ASP A 71 18.42 1.59 10.21
N ARG A 72 17.96 0.48 9.63
CA ARG A 72 17.17 -0.57 10.27
C ARG A 72 17.77 -1.95 10.01
N PHE A 73 17.42 -2.89 10.87
CA PHE A 73 17.92 -4.25 10.86
C PHE A 73 16.85 -5.25 10.38
N LEU A 74 17.28 -6.32 9.74
CA LEU A 74 16.46 -7.49 9.46
C LEU A 74 16.03 -8.18 10.78
N PRO A 75 14.90 -8.92 10.78
CA PRO A 75 13.95 -9.09 9.69
C PRO A 75 12.88 -7.97 9.64
N ASP A 76 12.88 -7.06 10.61
CA ASP A 76 11.83 -6.07 10.85
C ASP A 76 11.58 -5.16 9.64
N LYS A 77 12.65 -4.60 9.05
CA LYS A 77 12.53 -3.75 7.85
C LYS A 77 11.90 -4.47 6.65
N ALA A 78 12.16 -5.77 6.48
CA ALA A 78 11.59 -6.56 5.39
C ALA A 78 10.12 -6.90 5.67
N ILE A 79 9.78 -7.19 6.92
CA ILE A 79 8.39 -7.42 7.36
C ILE A 79 7.55 -6.18 7.13
N ASP A 80 8.05 -5.00 7.50
CA ASP A 80 7.38 -3.72 7.30
C ASP A 80 7.12 -3.42 5.81
N LEU A 81 8.11 -3.67 4.92
CA LEU A 81 7.89 -3.54 3.47
C LEU A 81 6.77 -4.43 2.95
N VAL A 82 6.74 -5.70 3.39
CA VAL A 82 5.69 -6.64 2.98
C VAL A 82 4.33 -6.18 3.52
N ASP A 83 4.26 -5.73 4.77
CA ASP A 83 3.03 -5.24 5.40
C ASP A 83 2.45 -4.03 4.66
N GLN A 84 3.28 -3.04 4.38
CA GLN A 84 2.90 -1.82 3.66
C GLN A 84 2.44 -2.12 2.23
N ALA A 85 3.14 -3.03 1.52
CA ALA A 85 2.74 -3.45 0.20
C ALA A 85 1.37 -4.17 0.22
N CYS A 86 1.14 -5.04 1.20
CA CYS A 86 -0.14 -5.73 1.36
C CYS A 86 -1.27 -4.76 1.67
N ALA A 87 -1.04 -3.78 2.57
CA ALA A 87 -2.01 -2.76 2.91
C ALA A 87 -2.37 -1.90 1.68
N THR A 88 -1.37 -1.53 0.88
CA THR A 88 -1.56 -0.75 -0.34
C THR A 88 -2.42 -1.51 -1.35
N ILE A 89 -2.08 -2.77 -1.65
CA ILE A 89 -2.87 -3.61 -2.57
C ILE A 89 -4.30 -3.80 -2.06
N ARG A 90 -4.49 -4.01 -0.75
CA ARG A 90 -5.84 -4.14 -0.17
C ARG A 90 -6.67 -2.87 -0.39
N THR A 91 -6.08 -1.69 -0.21
CA THR A 91 -6.74 -0.42 -0.49
C THR A 91 -7.07 -0.28 -1.98
N GLU A 92 -6.15 -0.64 -2.86
CA GLU A 92 -6.37 -0.61 -4.32
C GLU A 92 -7.51 -1.54 -4.75
N MET A 93 -7.58 -2.75 -4.19
CA MET A 93 -8.67 -3.71 -4.45
C MET A 93 -10.05 -3.19 -4.02
N GLY A 94 -10.11 -2.31 -3.00
CA GLY A 94 -11.33 -1.66 -2.56
C GLY A 94 -11.69 -0.39 -3.34
N SER A 95 -10.84 0.04 -4.26
CA SER A 95 -11.01 1.27 -5.05
C SER A 95 -11.41 0.96 -6.50
N ASN A 96 -12.10 1.90 -7.15
CA ASN A 96 -12.30 1.80 -8.58
C ASN A 96 -10.93 1.88 -9.29
N PRO A 97 -10.73 1.18 -10.42
CA PRO A 97 -9.56 1.40 -11.24
C PRO A 97 -9.40 2.88 -11.58
N THR A 98 -8.15 3.35 -11.61
CA THR A 98 -7.84 4.77 -11.85
C THR A 98 -8.50 5.31 -13.13
N GLU A 99 -8.57 4.49 -14.18
CA GLU A 99 -9.26 4.83 -15.43
C GLU A 99 -10.76 5.09 -15.22
N LEU A 100 -11.43 4.24 -14.44
CA LEU A 100 -12.84 4.41 -14.13
C LEU A 100 -13.09 5.64 -13.26
N ASP A 101 -12.22 5.90 -12.28
CA ASP A 101 -12.32 7.10 -11.43
C ASP A 101 -12.10 8.41 -12.23
N GLN A 102 -11.19 8.41 -13.19
CA GLN A 102 -10.99 9.56 -14.09
C GLN A 102 -12.24 9.84 -14.93
N VAL A 103 -12.83 8.80 -15.52
CA VAL A 103 -14.06 8.93 -16.30
C VAL A 103 -15.23 9.36 -15.41
N ASN A 104 -15.37 8.80 -14.20
CA ASN A 104 -16.39 9.22 -13.23
C ASN A 104 -16.30 10.73 -12.93
N ARG A 105 -15.08 11.25 -12.71
CA ARG A 105 -14.86 12.68 -12.46
C ARG A 105 -15.21 13.53 -13.68
N ARG A 106 -14.85 13.08 -14.89
CA ARG A 106 -15.18 13.80 -16.13
C ARG A 106 -16.68 13.84 -16.38
N VAL A 107 -17.37 12.72 -16.23
CA VAL A 107 -18.84 12.64 -16.32
C VAL A 107 -19.50 13.60 -15.32
N MET A 108 -19.04 13.60 -14.07
CA MET A 108 -19.58 14.51 -13.04
C MET A 108 -19.39 15.99 -13.41
N GLN A 109 -18.24 16.38 -13.93
CA GLN A 109 -18.00 17.76 -14.38
C GLN A 109 -18.95 18.15 -15.53
N LEU A 110 -19.11 17.28 -16.51
CA LEU A 110 -20.01 17.50 -17.64
C LEU A 110 -21.48 17.58 -17.18
N GLU A 111 -21.94 16.74 -16.25
CA GLU A 111 -23.31 16.82 -15.71
C GLU A 111 -23.59 18.13 -14.95
N ILE A 112 -22.58 18.66 -14.24
CA ILE A 112 -22.68 19.96 -13.56
C ILE A 112 -22.78 21.08 -14.60
N GLU A 113 -21.93 21.08 -15.63
CA GLU A 113 -21.95 22.08 -16.70
C GLU A 113 -23.26 21.99 -17.52
N GLU A 114 -23.75 20.78 -17.82
CA GLU A 114 -25.05 20.55 -18.48
C GLU A 114 -26.20 21.17 -17.66
N SER A 115 -26.19 20.95 -16.34
CA SER A 115 -27.22 21.48 -15.44
C SER A 115 -27.19 23.00 -15.34
N ALA A 116 -26.00 23.62 -15.43
CA ALA A 116 -25.86 25.06 -15.48
C ALA A 116 -26.40 25.63 -16.80
N LEU A 117 -25.99 25.07 -17.94
CA LEU A 117 -26.37 25.52 -19.27
C LEU A 117 -27.86 25.32 -19.59
N LYS A 118 -28.52 24.31 -18.99
CA LYS A 118 -29.98 24.09 -19.13
C LYS A 118 -30.84 25.27 -18.65
N ASN A 119 -30.30 26.12 -17.78
CA ASN A 119 -31.02 27.29 -17.26
C ASN A 119 -30.74 28.57 -18.08
N GLU A 120 -29.81 28.53 -19.03
CA GLU A 120 -29.45 29.66 -19.89
C GLU A 120 -30.32 29.71 -21.15
N SER A 121 -30.53 30.91 -21.68
CA SER A 121 -31.48 31.14 -22.80
C SER A 121 -30.84 31.66 -24.08
N ASP A 122 -29.55 32.04 -24.04
CA ASP A 122 -28.82 32.55 -25.18
C ASP A 122 -28.43 31.44 -26.17
N ASN A 123 -28.25 31.82 -27.44
CA ASN A 123 -27.95 30.88 -28.51
C ASN A 123 -26.57 30.21 -28.37
N ALA A 124 -25.59 30.88 -27.74
CA ALA A 124 -24.27 30.29 -27.55
C ALA A 124 -24.32 29.17 -26.50
N SER A 125 -25.03 29.39 -25.40
CA SER A 125 -25.27 28.37 -24.37
C SER A 125 -26.03 27.16 -24.90
N LYS A 126 -27.01 27.36 -25.79
CA LYS A 126 -27.72 26.24 -26.46
C LYS A 126 -26.80 25.41 -27.35
N HIS A 127 -25.96 26.06 -28.16
CA HIS A 127 -24.99 25.36 -29.00
C HIS A 127 -23.96 24.59 -28.16
N ARG A 128 -23.45 25.19 -27.09
CA ARG A 128 -22.53 24.51 -26.17
C ARG A 128 -23.20 23.34 -25.46
N LEU A 129 -24.47 23.47 -25.09
CA LEU A 129 -25.24 22.39 -24.46
C LEU A 129 -25.36 21.17 -25.39
N GLU A 130 -25.60 21.37 -26.68
CA GLU A 130 -25.66 20.28 -27.67
C GLU A 130 -24.32 19.53 -27.78
N GLU A 131 -23.21 20.25 -27.94
CA GLU A 131 -21.86 19.66 -27.96
C GLU A 131 -21.56 18.91 -26.66
N LEU A 132 -21.91 19.49 -25.53
CA LEU A 132 -21.66 18.92 -24.22
C LEU A 132 -22.46 17.64 -23.99
N GLN A 133 -23.70 17.57 -24.48
CA GLN A 133 -24.52 16.37 -24.39
C GLN A 133 -23.92 15.22 -25.21
N GLU A 134 -23.32 15.52 -26.36
CA GLU A 134 -22.57 14.54 -27.16
C GLU A 134 -21.31 14.06 -26.42
N GLU A 135 -20.51 14.98 -25.87
CA GLU A 135 -19.34 14.65 -25.03
C GLU A 135 -19.75 13.77 -23.83
N LEU A 136 -20.84 14.13 -23.15
CA LEU A 136 -21.36 13.41 -21.99
C LEU A 136 -21.84 12.00 -22.37
N SER A 137 -22.50 11.84 -23.51
CA SER A 137 -22.92 10.52 -24.02
C SER A 137 -21.70 9.62 -24.25
N ASN A 138 -20.68 10.14 -24.93
CA ASN A 138 -19.45 9.40 -25.23
C ASN A 138 -18.71 8.98 -23.94
N GLU A 139 -18.59 9.88 -22.96
CA GLU A 139 -17.95 9.55 -21.67
C GLU A 139 -18.79 8.58 -20.82
N LYS A 140 -20.13 8.64 -20.88
CA LYS A 140 -21.01 7.66 -20.22
C LYS A 140 -20.92 6.26 -20.84
N GLU A 141 -20.79 6.17 -22.16
CA GLU A 141 -20.52 4.89 -22.84
C GLU A 141 -19.18 4.30 -22.40
N LYS A 142 -18.13 5.14 -22.37
CA LYS A 142 -16.81 4.75 -21.87
C LYS A 142 -16.88 4.29 -20.41
N GLN A 143 -17.58 5.04 -19.55
CA GLN A 143 -17.81 4.69 -18.15
C GLN A 143 -18.48 3.31 -18.00
N SER A 144 -19.54 3.07 -18.77
CA SER A 144 -20.27 1.79 -18.77
C SER A 144 -19.38 0.63 -19.21
N SER A 145 -18.58 0.83 -20.27
CA SER A 145 -17.63 -0.18 -20.76
C SER A 145 -16.52 -0.49 -19.77
N LEU A 146 -16.08 0.49 -18.98
CA LEU A 146 -15.07 0.29 -17.94
C LEU A 146 -15.68 -0.41 -16.73
N LYS A 147 -16.91 -0.03 -16.32
CA LYS A 147 -17.63 -0.70 -15.22
C LYS A 147 -17.91 -2.18 -15.49
N SER A 148 -18.14 -2.58 -16.75
CA SER A 148 -18.41 -3.98 -17.10
C SER A 148 -17.15 -4.87 -17.11
N ARG A 149 -15.96 -4.28 -17.05
CA ARG A 149 -14.67 -4.98 -17.06
C ARG A 149 -14.08 -5.23 -15.66
N VAL A 150 -14.72 -4.68 -14.62
CA VAL A 150 -14.32 -4.74 -13.21
C VAL A 150 -15.30 -5.61 -12.45
#